data_AF-A0A1X7TGA1-F1
#
_entry.id   AF-A0A1X7TGA1-F1
#
_cell.length_a   1.000
_cell.length_b   1.000
_cell.length_c   1.000
_cell.angle_alpha   90.00
_cell.angle_beta   90.00
_cell.angle_gamma   90.00
#
_symmetry.space_group_name_H-M   'P 1'
#
loop_
_entity.id
_entity.type
_entity.pdbx_description
1 polymer ?
#
loop_
_entity_poly.entity_id
_entity_poly.type
_entity_poly.pdbx_seq_one_letter_code
_entity_poly.pdbx_strand_id
1 'polypeptide(L)'
;MMFLFFCCLFLQSVQSSDVQFQYDTPPESILTTDGGNRINGVQDQRGKDIILGGLFTVHRDAEGSAGAKCGNKVWGYGMDTLEAMFYALDSINSDPDLLPNITLGYDIRDTCQSDNIALDE
;
A
#
# COMPACT_ATOMS: atom_id res chain seq x y z
N MET A 1 -3.26 -45.95 -8.02
CA MET A 1 -2.62 -45.39 -6.82
C MET A 1 -1.26 -44.76 -7.16
N MET A 2 -1.23 -43.85 -8.14
CA MET A 2 -0.02 -43.15 -8.59
C MET A 2 -0.32 -41.70 -8.98
N PHE A 3 -1.56 -41.40 -9.39
CA PHE A 3 -2.07 -40.04 -9.59
C PHE A 3 -2.22 -39.21 -8.30
N LEU A 4 -2.48 -39.86 -7.15
CA LEU A 4 -2.60 -39.18 -5.85
C LEU A 4 -1.25 -38.66 -5.30
N PHE A 5 -0.12 -39.24 -5.72
CA PHE A 5 1.20 -38.81 -5.27
C PHE A 5 1.71 -37.57 -6.01
N PHE A 6 1.35 -37.41 -7.29
CA PHE A 6 1.76 -36.24 -8.08
C PHE A 6 1.05 -34.95 -7.65
N CYS A 7 -0.18 -35.06 -7.14
CA CYS A 7 -0.91 -33.90 -6.60
C CYS A 7 -0.26 -33.35 -5.31
N CYS A 8 0.25 -34.23 -4.44
CA CYS A 8 0.96 -33.82 -3.22
C CYS A 8 2.32 -33.14 -3.50
N LEU A 9 3.06 -33.59 -4.53
CA LEU A 9 4.32 -32.95 -4.89
C LEU A 9 4.12 -31.56 -5.50
N PHE A 10 3.02 -31.33 -6.23
CA PHE A 10 2.65 -29.98 -6.66
C PHE A 10 2.16 -29.12 -5.49
N LEU A 11 1.38 -29.66 -4.55
CA LEU A 11 0.93 -28.92 -3.37
C LEU A 11 2.07 -28.54 -2.41
N GLN A 12 3.13 -29.34 -2.32
CA GLN A 12 4.34 -28.99 -1.56
C GLN A 12 5.25 -28.00 -2.28
N SER A 13 5.08 -27.80 -3.60
CA SER A 13 5.81 -26.77 -4.35
C SER A 13 5.15 -25.38 -4.30
N VAL A 14 3.89 -25.28 -3.85
CA VAL A 14 3.18 -23.99 -3.62
C VAL A 14 3.32 -23.55 -2.16
N GLN A 15 4.49 -23.79 -1.56
CA GLN A 15 4.87 -23.25 -0.25
C GLN A 15 6.30 -22.71 -0.33
N SER A 16 6.54 -21.72 -1.18
CA SER A 16 7.72 -20.85 -1.02
C SER A 16 7.56 -19.54 -1.78
N SER A 17 6.77 -18.66 -1.20
CA SER A 17 6.95 -17.21 -1.32
C SER A 17 6.14 -16.59 -0.19
N ASP A 18 6.52 -16.92 1.05
CA ASP A 18 6.08 -16.14 2.20
C ASP A 18 6.71 -14.75 2.06
N VAL A 19 6.00 -13.85 1.35
CA VAL A 19 6.20 -12.42 1.53
C VAL A 19 5.59 -12.11 2.90
N GLN A 20 6.42 -12.14 3.93
CA GLN A 20 6.02 -11.66 5.25
C GLN A 20 5.88 -10.14 5.18
N PHE A 21 4.71 -9.67 4.78
CA PHE A 21 4.29 -8.33 5.18
C PHE A 21 4.19 -8.37 6.70
N GLN A 22 5.10 -7.69 7.39
CA GLN A 22 5.07 -7.62 8.84
C GLN A 22 3.94 -6.67 9.24
N TYR A 23 2.74 -7.24 9.34
CA TYR A 23 1.49 -6.64 9.84
C TYR A 23 1.57 -6.23 11.33
N ASP A 24 2.73 -5.78 11.82
CA ASP A 24 2.86 -5.33 13.22
C ASP A 24 2.12 -4.00 13.46
N THR A 25 1.73 -3.29 12.40
CA THR A 25 0.84 -2.11 12.45
C THR A 25 -0.22 -2.17 11.34
N PRO A 26 -1.52 -2.03 11.66
CA PRO A 26 -2.57 -1.95 10.64
C PRO A 26 -2.31 -0.76 9.69
N PRO A 27 -2.51 -0.89 8.38
CA PRO A 27 -2.31 0.20 7.40
C PRO A 27 -3.17 1.45 7.71
N GLU A 28 -4.28 1.26 8.44
CA GLU A 28 -5.11 2.34 8.98
C GLU A 28 -4.32 3.29 9.91
N SER A 29 -3.40 2.78 10.73
CA SER A 29 -2.53 3.59 11.61
C SER A 29 -1.40 4.30 10.86
N ILE A 30 -1.14 3.91 9.61
CA ILE A 30 -0.10 4.52 8.76
C ILE A 30 -0.66 5.79 8.10
N LEU A 31 -1.97 5.83 7.84
CA LEU A 31 -2.67 6.95 7.19
C LEU A 31 -3.40 7.88 8.18
N THR A 32 -3.40 7.56 9.46
CA THR A 32 -4.05 8.37 10.50
C THR A 32 -3.05 8.73 11.59
N THR A 33 -2.97 10.01 11.98
CA THR A 33 -2.25 10.36 13.21
C THR A 33 -3.20 10.42 14.40
N ASP A 34 -2.72 9.88 15.52
CA ASP A 34 -3.35 10.01 16.83
C ASP A 34 -3.49 11.51 17.17
N GLY A 35 -4.68 12.07 16.95
CA GLY A 35 -4.95 13.49 17.23
C GLY A 35 -5.90 14.19 16.25
N GLY A 36 -6.34 13.54 15.17
CA GLY A 36 -7.37 14.09 14.27
C GLY A 36 -6.88 15.22 13.34
N ASN A 37 -5.57 15.42 13.23
CA ASN A 37 -4.97 16.26 12.19
C ASN A 37 -4.42 15.36 11.07
N ARG A 38 -4.81 15.63 9.83
CA ARG A 38 -4.32 14.89 8.65
C ARG A 38 -2.81 14.99 8.59
N ILE A 39 -2.13 13.84 8.52
CA ILE A 39 -0.86 13.78 7.80
C ILE A 39 -1.23 13.38 6.39
N ASN A 40 -0.75 14.16 5.43
CA ASN A 40 -1.21 14.13 4.03
C ASN A 40 -0.86 12.82 3.30
N GLY A 41 -0.17 11.88 3.95
CA GLY A 41 0.28 10.67 3.31
C GLY A 41 1.30 9.86 4.11
N VAL A 42 1.75 8.77 3.49
CA VAL A 42 2.85 7.91 3.98
C VAL A 42 4.06 8.12 3.09
N GLN A 43 5.23 8.28 3.69
CA GLN A 43 6.45 8.60 2.96
C GLN A 43 7.62 7.76 3.45
N ASP A 44 8.35 7.16 2.50
CA ASP A 44 9.68 6.60 2.69
C ASP A 44 10.59 7.12 1.58
N GLN A 45 11.18 8.29 1.82
CA GLN A 45 11.98 8.99 0.81
C GLN A 45 13.48 8.99 1.12
N ARG A 46 13.84 8.78 2.39
CA ARG A 46 15.20 9.03 2.84
C ARG A 46 16.12 7.87 2.44
N GLY A 47 17.16 8.18 1.68
CA GLY A 47 18.15 7.17 1.27
C GLY A 47 17.63 6.22 0.19
N LYS A 48 16.59 6.65 -0.54
CA LYS A 48 16.03 5.93 -1.68
C LYS A 48 16.47 6.62 -2.97
N ASP A 49 16.67 5.84 -4.02
CA ASP A 49 17.20 6.34 -5.30
C ASP A 49 16.08 6.92 -6.17
N ILE A 50 14.91 6.28 -6.15
CA ILE A 50 13.72 6.71 -6.90
C ILE A 50 12.53 6.71 -5.95
N ILE A 51 11.75 7.80 -5.97
CA ILE A 51 10.51 7.91 -5.19
C ILE A 51 9.33 7.71 -6.14
N LEU A 52 8.50 6.72 -5.85
CA LEU A 52 7.23 6.54 -6.53
C LEU A 52 6.13 7.32 -5.81
N GLY A 53 5.59 8.33 -6.48
CA GLY A 53 4.40 9.03 -6.03
C GLY A 53 3.14 8.19 -6.27
N GLY A 54 2.14 8.33 -5.41
CA GLY A 54 0.86 7.65 -5.61
C GLY A 54 -0.31 8.34 -4.93
N LEU A 55 -1.40 8.51 -5.67
CA LEU A 55 -2.66 9.05 -5.18
C LEU A 55 -3.65 7.90 -5.00
N PHE A 56 -4.10 7.69 -3.78
CA PHE A 56 -5.03 6.61 -3.44
C PHE A 56 -6.30 7.18 -2.80
N THR A 57 -7.40 6.45 -2.91
CA THR A 57 -8.69 6.81 -2.32
C THR A 57 -8.96 5.88 -1.15
N VAL A 58 -8.27 6.08 -0.03
CA VAL A 58 -8.44 5.20 1.13
C VAL A 58 -9.63 5.63 1.96
N HIS A 59 -9.81 6.93 2.16
CA HIS A 59 -11.03 7.47 2.75
C HIS A 59 -11.98 7.99 1.66
N ARG A 60 -13.19 8.34 2.08
CA ARG A 60 -14.11 9.16 1.29
C ARG A 60 -14.13 10.58 1.80
N ASP A 61 -14.74 11.47 1.05
CA ASP A 61 -14.97 12.84 1.48
C ASP A 61 -15.91 12.85 2.69
N ALA A 62 -15.68 13.79 3.62
CA ALA A 62 -16.55 13.95 4.76
C ALA A 62 -17.90 14.50 4.27
N GLU A 63 -18.99 13.90 4.74
CA GLU A 63 -20.34 14.35 4.40
C GLU A 63 -20.54 15.83 4.76
N GLY A 64 -21.05 16.61 3.83
CA GLY A 64 -21.25 18.06 4.00
C GLY A 64 -19.96 18.90 3.93
N SER A 65 -18.79 18.31 3.66
CA SER A 65 -17.54 19.06 3.51
C SER A 65 -17.30 19.64 2.11
N ALA A 66 -18.13 19.26 1.12
CA ALA A 66 -17.95 19.62 -0.28
C ALA A 66 -16.51 19.33 -0.79
N GLY A 67 -15.95 18.19 -0.35
CA GLY A 67 -14.61 17.77 -0.73
C GLY A 67 -13.47 18.50 -0.01
N ALA A 68 -13.74 19.36 0.97
CA ALA A 68 -12.68 20.07 1.70
C ALA A 68 -12.01 19.22 2.80
N LYS A 69 -12.62 18.10 3.21
CA LYS A 69 -12.11 17.25 4.29
C LYS A 69 -12.33 15.77 3.97
N CYS A 70 -11.41 14.93 4.43
CA CYS A 70 -11.61 13.49 4.47
C CYS A 70 -12.58 13.12 5.58
N GLY A 71 -13.37 12.09 5.33
CA GLY A 71 -14.11 11.37 6.35
C GLY A 71 -13.20 10.40 7.12
N ASN A 72 -13.76 9.83 8.19
CA ASN A 72 -13.03 8.93 9.09
C ASN A 72 -13.22 7.44 8.75
N LYS A 73 -13.96 7.13 7.68
CA LYS A 73 -14.27 5.77 7.29
C LYS A 73 -13.31 5.30 6.20
N VAL A 74 -12.61 4.22 6.48
CA VAL A 74 -11.78 3.52 5.52
C VAL A 74 -12.65 2.80 4.48
N TRP A 75 -12.28 2.96 3.21
CA TRP A 75 -12.86 2.26 2.09
C TRP A 75 -11.96 1.08 1.71
N GLY A 76 -12.45 -0.14 1.97
CA GLY A 76 -11.66 -1.37 1.81
C GLY A 76 -11.01 -1.51 0.43
N TYR A 77 -11.71 -1.19 -0.65
CA TYR A 77 -11.13 -1.26 -2.00
C TYR A 77 -9.93 -0.32 -2.20
N GLY A 78 -9.99 0.87 -1.59
CA GLY A 78 -8.86 1.81 -1.58
C GLY A 78 -7.66 1.25 -0.84
N MET A 79 -7.92 0.57 0.28
CA MET A 79 -6.87 -0.11 1.06
C MET A 79 -6.27 -1.30 0.30
N ASP A 80 -7.07 -2.15 -0.34
CA ASP A 80 -6.57 -3.27 -1.14
C ASP A 80 -5.59 -2.77 -2.22
N THR A 81 -5.90 -1.63 -2.84
CA THR A 81 -5.06 -1.02 -3.87
C THR A 81 -3.76 -0.46 -3.27
N LEU A 82 -3.82 0.14 -2.08
CA LEU A 82 -2.65 0.63 -1.37
C LEU A 82 -1.74 -0.52 -0.91
N GLU A 83 -2.32 -1.60 -0.38
CA GLU A 83 -1.58 -2.80 -0.01
C GLU A 83 -0.87 -3.41 -1.22
N ALA A 84 -1.53 -3.44 -2.38
CA ALA A 84 -0.91 -3.90 -3.63
C ALA A 84 0.30 -3.05 -4.05
N MET A 85 0.25 -1.72 -3.84
CA MET A 85 1.39 -0.83 -4.11
C MET A 85 2.58 -1.15 -3.20
N PHE A 86 2.34 -1.32 -1.89
CA PHE A 86 3.41 -1.68 -0.97
C PHE A 86 3.98 -3.06 -1.27
N TYR A 87 3.13 -4.04 -1.56
CA TYR A 87 3.55 -5.36 -1.99
C TYR A 87 4.46 -5.29 -3.23
N ALA A 88 4.10 -4.48 -4.23
CA ALA A 88 4.89 -4.31 -5.44
C ALA A 88 6.25 -3.67 -5.15
N LEU A 89 6.29 -2.62 -4.32
CA LEU A 89 7.53 -1.96 -3.91
C LEU A 89 8.48 -2.92 -3.19
N ASP A 90 7.95 -3.69 -2.24
CA ASP A 90 8.74 -4.67 -1.49
C ASP A 90 9.23 -5.80 -2.39
N SER A 91 8.37 -6.29 -3.28
CA SER A 91 8.73 -7.33 -4.25
C SER A 91 9.85 -6.86 -5.18
N ILE A 92 9.79 -5.62 -5.67
CA ILE A 92 10.85 -5.06 -6.54
C ILE A 92 12.15 -4.86 -5.76
N ASN A 93 12.08 -4.26 -4.56
CA ASN A 93 13.28 -3.97 -3.77
C ASN A 93 13.97 -5.24 -3.22
N SER A 94 13.24 -6.35 -3.08
CA SER A 94 13.79 -7.62 -2.60
C SER A 94 14.29 -8.55 -3.70
N ASP A 95 13.90 -8.30 -4.96
CA ASP A 95 14.33 -9.09 -6.11
C ASP A 95 15.66 -8.54 -6.68
N PRO A 96 16.79 -9.27 -6.56
CA PRO A 96 18.08 -8.80 -7.06
C PRO A 96 18.16 -8.70 -8.58
N ASP A 97 17.24 -9.32 -9.33
CA ASP A 97 17.18 -9.27 -10.78
C ASP A 97 16.35 -8.07 -11.30
N LEU A 98 15.51 -7.46 -10.44
CA LEU A 98 14.68 -6.31 -10.78
C LEU A 98 15.28 -5.02 -10.20
N LEU A 99 15.64 -4.07 -11.08
CA LEU A 99 16.26 -2.79 -10.70
C LEU A 99 17.50 -2.96 -9.78
N PRO A 100 18.52 -3.73 -10.20
CA PRO A 100 19.69 -3.98 -9.36
C PRO A 100 20.41 -2.68 -8.98
N ASN A 101 20.76 -2.56 -7.70
CA ASN A 101 21.41 -1.39 -7.09
C ASN A 101 20.58 -0.09 -7.11
N ILE A 102 19.26 -0.20 -7.31
CA ILE A 102 18.33 0.91 -7.19
C ILE A 102 17.32 0.55 -6.10
N THR A 103 17.17 1.43 -5.11
CA THR A 103 16.17 1.27 -4.05
C THR A 103 14.99 2.21 -4.31
N LEU A 104 13.80 1.64 -4.38
CA LEU A 104 12.56 2.39 -4.50
C LEU A 104 12.07 2.85 -3.12
N GLY A 105 11.71 4.12 -3.04
CA GLY A 105 10.93 4.73 -1.99
C GLY A 105 9.55 5.13 -2.49
N TYR A 106 8.77 5.78 -1.63
CA TYR A 106 7.42 6.19 -1.98
C TYR A 106 6.98 7.50 -1.30
N ASP A 107 6.04 8.19 -1.94
CA ASP A 107 5.23 9.28 -1.37
C ASP A 107 3.78 9.06 -1.77
N ILE A 108 2.98 8.60 -0.81
CA ILE A 108 1.61 8.15 -1.05
C ILE A 108 0.65 9.10 -0.35
N ARG A 109 -0.30 9.66 -1.08
CA ARG A 109 -1.29 10.62 -0.59
C ARG A 109 -2.69 10.06 -0.65
N ASP A 110 -3.49 10.32 0.38
CA ASP A 110 -4.92 10.00 0.38
C ASP A 110 -5.75 11.16 -0.15
N THR A 111 -6.34 10.95 -1.32
CA THR A 111 -7.18 11.91 -2.02
C THR A 111 -8.60 11.99 -1.47
N CYS A 112 -9.01 11.00 -0.67
CA CYS A 112 -10.33 10.93 -0.05
C CYS A 112 -11.49 11.03 -1.05
N GLN A 113 -11.31 10.55 -2.28
CA GLN A 113 -12.30 10.64 -3.36
C GLN A 113 -12.79 12.07 -3.65
N SER A 114 -11.95 13.07 -3.39
CA SER A 114 -12.25 14.49 -3.59
C SER A 114 -11.25 15.12 -4.56
N ASP A 115 -11.77 15.72 -5.63
CA ASP A 115 -10.95 16.45 -6.60
C ASP A 115 -10.22 17.64 -5.94
N ASN A 116 -10.88 18.33 -5.00
CA ASN A 116 -10.28 19.47 -4.29
C ASN A 116 -9.06 19.03 -3.47
N ILE A 117 -9.18 17.90 -2.75
CA ILE A 117 -8.06 17.36 -1.97
C ILE A 117 -6.98 16.85 -2.91
N ALA A 118 -7.33 16.15 -3.99
CA ALA A 118 -6.36 15.64 -4.94
C ALA A 118 -5.54 16.73 -5.64
N LEU A 119 -6.10 17.92 -5.84
CA LEU A 119 -5.40 19.07 -6.43
C LEU A 119 -4.39 19.72 -5.49
N ASP A 120 -4.57 19.55 -4.17
CA ASP A 120 -3.71 20.13 -3.13
C ASP A 120 -2.49 19.24 -2.79
N GLU A 121 -2.41 18.03 -3.36
CA GLU A 121 -1.35 17.03 -3.14
C GLU A 121 -0.32 16.99 -4.28
#